data_AF-A0ABD3SND1-F1
#
_entry.id   AF-A0ABD3SND1-F1
#
_cell.length_a   1.000
_cell.length_b   1.000
_cell.length_c   1.000
_cell.angle_alpha   90.00
_cell.angle_beta   90.00
_cell.angle_gamma   90.00
#
_symmetry.space_group_name_H-M   'P 1'
#
loop_
_entity.id
_entity.type
_entity.pdbx_description
1 polymer ?
#
loop_
_entity_poly.entity_id
_entity_poly.type
_entity_poly.pdbx_seq_one_letter_code
_entity_poly.pdbx_strand_id
1 'polypeptide(L)' 'MKSLFQFIILLFLVLLSGGEKGAMARICNDQAVLTTDICSIPTCTALCQKNHGPSAQGDCIESDVCACRYRC' A
#
# COMPACT_ATOMS: atom_id res chain seq x y z
N MET A 1 34.09 -30.64 18.56
CA MET A 1 33.99 -29.22 18.11
C MET A 1 33.25 -29.04 16.78
N LYS A 2 33.44 -29.91 15.76
CA LYS A 2 32.73 -29.83 14.46
C LYS A 2 31.19 -29.90 14.53
N SER A 3 30.63 -30.72 15.42
CA SER A 3 29.18 -30.93 15.54
C SER A 3 28.41 -29.72 16.07
N LEU A 4 29.05 -28.88 16.91
CA LEU A 4 28.44 -27.69 17.50
C LEU A 4 28.31 -26.57 16.47
N PHE A 5 29.31 -26.44 15.60
CA PHE A 5 29.33 -25.45 14.53
C PHE A 5 28.23 -25.71 13.49
N GLN A 6 28.00 -26.99 13.14
CA GLN A 6 26.90 -27.37 12.24
C GLN A 6 25.52 -27.07 12.83
N PHE A 7 25.36 -27.27 14.15
CA PHE A 7 24.11 -26.96 14.83
C PHE A 7 23.77 -25.47 14.80
N ILE A 8 24.77 -24.61 15.01
CA ILE A 8 24.60 -23.15 14.96
C ILE A 8 24.19 -22.72 13.54
N ILE A 9 24.82 -23.27 12.51
CA ILE A 9 24.49 -22.96 11.10
C ILE A 9 23.04 -23.33 10.77
N LEU A 10 22.59 -24.52 11.20
CA LEU A 10 21.21 -24.96 11.01
C LEU A 10 20.20 -24.06 11.74
N LEU A 11 20.55 -23.61 12.94
CA LEU A 11 19.70 -22.72 13.74
C LEU A 11 19.55 -21.34 13.09
N PHE A 12 20.63 -20.80 12.53
CA PHE A 12 20.59 -19.56 11.74
C PHE A 12 19.75 -19.70 10.46
N LEU A 13 19.85 -20.82 9.75
CA LEU A 13 19.06 -21.07 8.54
C LEU A 13 17.56 -21.15 8.83
N VAL A 14 17.16 -21.76 9.95
CA VAL A 14 15.75 -21.83 10.37
C VAL A 14 15.21 -20.45 10.78
N LEU A 15 16.03 -19.63 11.44
CA LEU A 15 15.63 -18.26 11.79
C LEU A 15 15.48 -17.35 10.56
N LEU A 16 16.33 -17.51 9.54
CA LEU A 16 16.23 -16.75 8.29
C LEU A 16 15.04 -17.14 7.41
N SER A 17 14.52 -18.36 7.55
CA SER A 17 13.33 -18.83 6.83
C SER A 17 12.02 -18.52 7.57
N GLY A 18 12.11 -18.02 8.81
CA GLY A 18 10.99 -17.57 9.61
C GLY A 18 10.63 -16.11 9.34
N GLY A 19 9.83 -15.85 8.31
CA GLY A 19 8.90 -14.71 8.38
C GLY A 19 9.00 -13.63 7.30
N GLU A 20 8.97 -14.00 6.03
CA GLU A 20 8.46 -13.10 4.99
C GLU A 20 7.00 -13.45 4.66
N LYS A 21 6.13 -13.23 5.64
CA LYS A 21 4.74 -12.86 5.33
C LYS A 21 4.58 -11.40 5.69
N GLY A 22 5.37 -10.55 5.01
CA GLY A 22 4.98 -9.15 4.86
C GLY A 22 3.63 -9.20 4.17
N ALA A 23 2.56 -8.93 4.91
CA ALA A 23 1.23 -8.76 4.36
C ALA A 23 1.34 -7.61 3.36
N MET A 24 1.54 -7.94 2.07
CA MET A 24 1.42 -6.95 1.01
C MET A 24 -0.04 -6.51 1.05
N ALA A 25 -0.30 -5.38 1.72
CA ALA A 25 -1.58 -4.72 1.66
C ALA A 25 -1.89 -4.52 0.18
N ARG A 26 -3.05 -5.05 -0.27
CA ARG A 26 -3.40 -5.00 -1.67
C ARG A 26 -3.65 -3.53 -1.99
N ILE A 27 -3.04 -3.01 -3.03
CA ILE A 27 -3.30 -1.63 -3.45
C ILE A 27 -4.42 -1.68 -4.49
N CYS A 28 -5.55 -1.07 -4.14
CA CYS A 28 -6.68 -0.87 -5.04
C CYS A 28 -6.62 0.53 -5.65
N ASN A 29 -7.17 0.67 -6.86
CA ASN A 29 -7.35 1.96 -7.52
C ASN A 29 -8.77 2.03 -8.11
N ASP A 30 -9.38 3.21 -8.04
CA ASP A 30 -10.62 3.54 -8.74
C ASP A 30 -10.62 5.02 -9.16
N GLN A 31 -11.68 5.45 -9.83
CA GLN A 31 -11.82 6.80 -10.36
C GLN A 31 -13.13 7.42 -9.87
N ALA A 32 -13.09 8.71 -9.57
CA ALA A 32 -14.24 9.52 -9.21
C ALA A 32 -14.31 10.75 -10.12
N VAL A 33 -15.50 11.03 -10.65
CA VAL A 33 -15.78 12.23 -11.44
C VAL A 33 -16.25 13.35 -10.51
N LEU A 34 -15.61 14.50 -10.58
CA LEU A 34 -15.95 15.72 -9.87
C LEU A 34 -17.00 16.48 -10.69
N THR A 35 -18.25 16.45 -10.24
CA THR A 35 -19.38 17.04 -10.99
C THR A 35 -19.43 18.57 -10.95
N THR A 36 -18.74 19.20 -10.00
CA THR A 36 -18.89 20.64 -9.69
C THR A 36 -17.58 21.38 -9.50
N ASP A 37 -16.46 20.66 -9.40
CA ASP A 37 -15.16 21.22 -9.03
C ASP A 37 -14.09 20.86 -10.05
N ILE A 38 -13.19 21.80 -10.31
CA ILE A 38 -11.95 21.51 -11.04
C ILE A 38 -11.11 20.57 -10.18
N CYS A 39 -10.63 19.48 -10.78
CA CYS A 39 -9.75 18.56 -10.11
C CYS A 39 -8.51 19.28 -9.63
N SER A 40 -8.33 19.26 -8.32
CA SER A 40 -7.09 19.63 -7.66
C SER A 40 -6.65 18.46 -6.77
N ILE A 41 -5.34 18.23 -6.69
CA ILE A 41 -4.75 17.21 -5.83
C ILE A 41 -5.33 17.25 -4.40
N PRO A 42 -5.48 18.42 -3.71
CA PRO A 42 -6.05 18.44 -2.37
C PRO A 42 -7.52 18.04 -2.34
N THR A 43 -8.36 18.50 -3.27
CA THR A 43 -9.78 18.10 -3.35
C THR A 43 -9.92 16.62 -3.64
N CYS A 44 -9.13 16.12 -4.60
CA CYS A 44 -9.13 14.72 -5.00
C CYS A 44 -8.64 13.82 -3.85
N THR A 45 -7.55 14.18 -3.18
CA THR A 45 -7.05 13.45 -2.01
C THR A 45 -8.08 13.44 -0.87
N ALA A 46 -8.72 14.57 -0.58
CA ALA A 46 -9.76 14.63 0.45
C ALA A 46 -10.96 13.74 0.09
N LEU A 47 -11.38 13.70 -1.17
CA LEU A 47 -12.44 12.83 -1.67
C LEU A 47 -12.05 11.35 -1.53
N CYS A 48 -10.85 10.97 -1.97
CA CYS A 48 -10.34 9.61 -1.85
C CYS A 48 -10.23 9.18 -0.39
N GLN A 49 -9.76 10.07 0.49
CA GLN A 49 -9.65 9.79 1.92
C GLN A 49 -11.01 9.64 2.60
N LYS A 50 -12.00 10.42 2.17
CA LYS A 50 -13.38 10.30 2.65
C LYS A 50 -14.00 8.94 2.29
N ASN A 51 -13.71 8.42 1.09
CA ASN A 51 -14.33 7.19 0.59
C ASN A 51 -13.57 5.91 0.98
N HIS A 52 -12.24 5.96 1.03
CA HIS A 52 -11.39 4.77 1.22
C HIS A 52 -10.51 4.82 2.47
N GLY A 53 -10.63 5.88 3.26
CA GLY A 53 -9.93 6.06 4.53
C GLY A 53 -8.66 6.91 4.44
N PRO A 54 -8.05 7.27 5.58
CA PRO A 54 -7.03 8.31 5.68
C PRO A 54 -5.72 7.99 4.94
N SER A 55 -5.50 6.73 4.59
CA SER A 55 -4.31 6.31 3.81
C SER A 55 -4.48 6.42 2.31
N ALA A 56 -5.69 6.77 1.83
CA ALA A 56 -5.95 6.95 0.42
C ALA A 56 -5.25 8.20 -0.12
N GLN A 57 -4.80 8.12 -1.36
CA GLN A 57 -4.18 9.20 -2.11
C GLN A 57 -5.04 9.49 -3.33
N GLY A 58 -5.13 10.76 -3.71
CA GLY A 58 -5.85 11.20 -4.90
C GLY A 58 -4.91 11.94 -5.86
N ASP A 59 -5.03 11.65 -7.15
CA ASP A 59 -4.34 12.38 -8.21
C ASP A 59 -5.32 12.80 -9.32
N CYS A 60 -5.03 13.89 -10.02
CA CYS A 60 -5.88 14.41 -11.08
C CYS A 60 -5.41 13.91 -12.44
N ILE A 61 -6.25 13.13 -13.12
CA ILE A 61 -5.94 12.59 -14.46
C ILE A 61 -6.48 13.51 -15.56
N GLU A 62 -7.65 14.12 -15.30
CA GLU A 62 -8.30 15.08 -16.19
C GLU A 62 -8.84 16.26 -15.36
N SER A 63 -9.39 17.28 -16.02
CA SER A 63 -9.90 18.49 -15.36
C SER A 63 -11.02 18.21 -14.34
N ASP A 64 -11.71 17.09 -14.46
CA ASP A 64 -12.82 16.66 -13.60
C ASP A 64 -12.68 15.20 -13.12
N VAL A 65 -11.57 14.50 -13.43
CA VAL A 65 -11.38 13.09 -13.04
C VAL A 65 -10.28 12.93 -12.00
N CYS A 66 -10.67 12.34 -10.88
CA CYS A 66 -9.81 12.02 -9.74
C CYS A 66 -9.51 10.51 -9.70
N ALA A 67 -8.24 10.13 -9.72
CA ALA A 67 -7.77 8.77 -9.47
C ALA A 67 -7.50 8.57 -7.98
N CYS A 68 -8.17 7.60 -7.36
CA CYS A 68 -7.88 7.22 -5.98
C CYS A 68 -7.00 5.97 -5.93
N ARG A 69 -6.03 5.98 -5.02
CA ARG A 69 -5.17 4.84 -4.68
C ARG A 69 -5.22 4.59 -3.19
N TYR A 70 -5.58 3.37 -2.77
CA TYR A 70 -5.78 3.04 -1.36
C TYR A 70 -5.45 1.57 -1.06
N ARG A 71 -5.34 1.25 0.23
CA ARG A 71 -5.17 -0.12 0.69
C ARG A 71 -6.52 -0.83 0.79
N CYS A 72 -6.58 -2.00 0.20
CA CYS A 72 -7.61 -3.04 0.31
C CYS A 72 -6.90 -4.39 0.61
#